data_AF-A0A1A2YVY3-F1
#
_entry.id   AF-A0A1A2YVY3-F1
#
_cell.length_a   1.000
_cell.length_b   1.000
_cell.length_c   1.000
_cell.angle_alpha   90.00
_cell.angle_beta   90.00
_cell.angle_gamma   90.00
#
_symmetry.space_group_name_H-M   'P 1'
#
loop_
_entity.id
_entity.type
_entity.pdbx_description
1 polymer ?
#
loop_
_entity_poly.entity_id
_entity_poly.type
_entity_poly.pdbx_seq_one_letter_code
_entity_poly.pdbx_strand_id
1 'polypeptide(L)'
;MATLLVAAFGMGLAGGLLGAHINPAPTPPAPAATAEPSAAEVRAQTIDLCTRFAAAYAAIPAPQTTSADMIPATNYVSEALRDNVDADPKVREAVEESLRLMRQHSAALSHEQVRGAVQPPNSFNAAPANQADDRVWDACYAAGE
;
A
#
# COMPACT_ATOMS: atom_id res chain seq x y z
N MET A 1 23.03 32.57 -5.24
CA MET A 1 24.04 32.54 -4.16
C MET A 1 23.32 32.42 -2.83
N ALA A 2 23.91 31.68 -1.88
CA ALA A 2 23.51 31.45 -0.49
C ALA A 2 22.56 30.27 -0.20
N THR A 3 23.21 29.13 0.09
CA THR A 3 22.78 28.00 0.91
C THR A 3 22.34 28.46 2.31
N LEU A 4 21.43 27.72 2.97
CA LEU A 4 21.55 27.36 4.41
C LEU A 4 20.58 26.24 4.81
N LEU A 5 21.19 25.10 5.15
CA LEU A 5 20.64 23.93 5.86
C LEU A 5 20.47 24.22 7.35
N VAL A 6 19.32 23.88 7.94
CA VAL A 6 19.07 23.67 9.38
C VAL A 6 17.85 22.70 9.44
N ALA A 7 17.71 21.65 10.24
CA ALA A 7 18.27 21.23 11.52
C ALA A 7 18.13 19.68 11.62
N ALA A 8 19.12 18.99 12.19
CA ALA A 8 19.08 18.45 13.55
C ALA A 8 18.42 17.07 13.66
N PHE A 9 19.23 16.06 14.01
CA PHE A 9 18.97 15.21 15.18
C PHE A 9 20.32 14.83 15.78
N GLY A 10 20.71 15.62 16.79
CA GLY A 10 21.80 15.29 17.69
C GLY A 10 21.27 14.47 18.86
N MET A 11 21.90 13.33 19.11
CA MET A 11 22.03 12.79 20.46
C MET A 11 23.26 11.86 20.50
N GLY A 12 24.43 12.47 20.51
CA GLY A 12 25.68 11.80 20.84
C GLY A 12 25.92 11.94 22.34
N LEU A 13 25.61 10.90 23.11
CA LEU A 13 26.03 10.82 24.51
C LEU A 13 27.53 10.52 24.55
N ALA A 14 28.26 11.47 25.16
CA ALA A 14 29.68 11.43 25.40
C ALA A 14 30.09 10.19 26.22
N GLY A 15 31.12 9.49 25.75
CA GLY A 15 31.82 8.47 26.51
C GLY A 15 33.29 8.43 26.11
N GLY A 16 34.17 8.71 27.07
CA GLY A 16 35.57 8.25 27.06
C GLY A 16 36.63 9.29 26.64
N LEU A 17 37.16 10.01 27.64
CA LEU A 17 38.54 10.50 27.62
C LEU A 17 39.45 9.37 28.14
N LEU A 18 40.41 8.91 27.33
CA LEU A 18 41.80 8.53 27.66
C LEU A 18 42.43 7.80 26.45
N GLY A 19 43.58 8.29 25.99
CA GLY A 19 44.13 7.99 24.67
C GLY A 19 44.75 6.60 24.49
N ALA A 20 44.59 6.07 23.27
CA ALA A 20 45.51 5.16 22.58
C ALA A 20 45.12 5.11 21.09
N HIS A 21 46.08 5.36 20.19
CA HIS A 21 46.09 5.07 18.75
C HIS A 21 44.73 4.96 18.03
N ILE A 22 44.30 6.05 17.40
CA ILE A 22 43.07 6.11 16.60
C ILE A 22 43.27 5.32 15.29
N ASN A 23 42.94 4.04 15.30
CA ASN A 23 42.50 3.38 14.07
C ASN A 23 41.16 4.01 13.69
N PRO A 24 40.98 4.57 12.48
CA PRO A 24 39.67 5.05 12.07
C PRO A 24 38.68 3.88 12.17
N ALA A 25 37.55 4.10 12.83
CA ALA A 25 36.47 3.13 12.87
C ALA A 25 36.09 2.77 11.42
N PRO A 26 35.93 1.48 11.09
CA PRO A 26 35.59 1.08 9.74
C PRO A 26 34.29 1.78 9.33
N THR A 27 34.34 2.52 8.22
CA THR A 27 33.18 3.16 7.62
C THR A 27 32.07 2.11 7.45
N PRO A 28 30.83 2.38 7.91
CA PRO A 28 29.72 1.47 7.65
C PRO A 28 29.63 1.20 6.15
N PRO A 29 29.47 -0.06 5.72
CA PRO A 29 29.28 -0.35 4.31
C PRO A 29 28.12 0.49 3.78
N ALA A 30 28.31 1.09 2.61
CA ALA A 30 27.25 1.82 1.94
C ALA A 30 26.00 0.92 1.84
N PRO A 31 24.78 1.45 2.05
CA PRO A 31 23.57 0.67 1.88
C PRO A 31 23.63 -0.02 0.52
N ALA A 32 23.51 -1.34 0.51
CA ALA A 32 23.45 -2.08 -0.74
C ALA A 32 22.25 -1.54 -1.52
N ALA A 33 22.47 -1.12 -2.77
CA ALA A 33 21.38 -0.76 -3.65
C ALA A 33 20.46 -1.97 -3.79
N THR A 34 19.18 -1.81 -3.47
CA THR A 34 18.17 -2.84 -3.73
C THR A 34 18.20 -3.13 -5.23
N ALA A 35 18.43 -4.39 -5.61
CA ALA A 35 18.43 -4.78 -7.01
C ALA A 35 17.03 -4.52 -7.60
N GLU A 36 16.99 -4.03 -8.84
CA GLU A 36 15.74 -3.87 -9.57
C GLU A 36 15.11 -5.26 -9.79
N PRO A 37 13.78 -5.41 -9.59
CA PRO A 37 13.11 -6.70 -9.75
C PRO A 37 13.21 -7.18 -11.19
N SER A 38 13.43 -8.49 -11.37
CA SER A 38 13.44 -9.11 -12.69
C SER A 38 12.04 -9.13 -13.30
N ALA A 39 11.95 -9.18 -14.64
CA ALA A 39 10.67 -9.29 -15.34
C ALA A 39 9.86 -10.53 -14.91
N ALA A 40 10.53 -11.62 -14.52
CA ALA A 40 9.87 -12.82 -14.01
C ALA A 40 9.25 -12.60 -12.62
N GLU A 41 9.93 -11.87 -11.73
CA GLU A 41 9.42 -11.50 -10.41
C GLU A 41 8.24 -10.54 -10.53
N VAL A 42 8.35 -9.50 -11.37
CA VAL A 42 7.24 -8.58 -11.66
C VAL A 42 6.02 -9.37 -12.15
N ARG A 43 6.20 -10.27 -13.12
CA ARG A 43 5.11 -11.10 -13.64
C ARG A 43 4.48 -11.99 -12.57
N ALA A 44 5.29 -12.65 -11.74
CA ALA A 44 4.80 -13.53 -10.68
C ALA A 44 3.97 -12.74 -9.65
N GLN A 45 4.46 -11.58 -9.23
CA GLN A 45 3.76 -10.71 -8.28
C GLN A 45 2.48 -10.12 -8.87
N THR A 46 2.47 -9.75 -10.16
CA THR A 46 1.25 -9.30 -10.86
C THR A 46 0.18 -10.40 -10.87
N ILE A 47 0.58 -11.64 -11.17
CA ILE A 47 -0.34 -12.79 -11.16
C ILE A 47 -0.93 -13.01 -9.76
N ASP A 48 -0.09 -12.99 -8.72
CA ASP A 48 -0.57 -13.15 -7.33
C ASP A 48 -1.54 -12.03 -6.94
N LEU A 49 -1.18 -10.77 -7.23
CA LEU A 49 -2.02 -9.61 -6.93
C LEU A 49 -3.40 -9.72 -7.60
N CYS A 50 -3.44 -9.99 -8.90
CA CYS A 50 -4.69 -10.15 -9.65
C CYS A 50 -5.52 -11.34 -9.15
N THR A 51 -4.88 -12.47 -8.83
CA THR A 51 -5.56 -13.67 -8.32
C THR A 51 -6.18 -13.41 -6.95
N ARG A 52 -5.46 -12.74 -6.05
CA ARG A 52 -5.95 -12.40 -4.71
C ARG A 52 -7.04 -11.33 -4.77
N PHE A 53 -6.94 -10.34 -5.66
CA PHE A 53 -8.02 -9.40 -5.92
C PHE A 53 -9.30 -10.14 -6.35
N ALA A 54 -9.19 -11.06 -7.32
CA ALA A 54 -10.34 -11.81 -7.81
C ALA A 54 -10.99 -12.66 -6.70
N ALA A 55 -10.18 -13.33 -5.87
CA ALA A 55 -10.67 -14.09 -4.74
C ALA A 55 -11.36 -13.19 -3.68
N ALA A 56 -10.78 -12.03 -3.39
CA ALA A 56 -11.38 -11.05 -2.48
C ALA A 56 -12.74 -10.57 -2.99
N TYR A 57 -12.78 -10.17 -4.27
CA TYR A 57 -13.96 -9.61 -4.92
C TYR A 57 -15.10 -10.63 -4.97
N ALA A 58 -14.80 -11.89 -5.29
CA ALA A 58 -15.77 -12.98 -5.29
C ALA A 58 -16.31 -13.33 -3.89
N ALA A 59 -15.56 -13.01 -2.83
CA ALA A 59 -15.97 -13.25 -1.45
C ALA A 59 -16.90 -12.16 -0.87
N ILE A 60 -17.10 -11.04 -1.58
CA ILE A 60 -18.00 -9.98 -1.14
C ILE A 60 -19.46 -10.44 -1.33
N PRO A 61 -20.28 -10.52 -0.27
CA PRO A 61 -21.68 -10.88 -0.40
C PRO A 61 -22.45 -9.77 -1.14
N ALA A 62 -23.48 -10.13 -1.89
CA ALA A 62 -24.38 -9.18 -2.54
C ALA A 62 -25.85 -9.45 -2.12
N PRO A 63 -26.58 -8.44 -1.61
CA PRO A 63 -26.17 -7.06 -1.39
C PRO A 63 -25.24 -6.89 -0.17
N GLN A 64 -24.42 -5.83 -0.18
CA GLN A 64 -23.68 -5.40 1.00
C GLN A 64 -24.57 -4.53 1.88
N THR A 65 -24.65 -4.83 3.17
CA THR A 65 -25.54 -4.14 4.11
C THR A 65 -24.82 -3.65 5.36
N THR A 66 -23.64 -4.20 5.67
CA THR A 66 -22.85 -3.83 6.84
C THR A 66 -21.38 -3.68 6.47
N SER A 67 -20.61 -2.95 7.28
CA SER A 67 -19.16 -2.85 7.08
C SER A 67 -18.45 -4.21 7.13
N ALA A 68 -18.99 -5.18 7.88
CA ALA A 68 -18.44 -6.53 7.99
C ALA A 68 -18.49 -7.31 6.68
N ASP A 69 -19.38 -6.93 5.75
CA ASP A 69 -19.47 -7.52 4.42
C ASP A 69 -18.27 -7.15 3.53
N MET A 70 -17.64 -6.00 3.79
CA MET A 70 -16.58 -5.43 2.96
C MET A 70 -15.19 -5.57 3.58
N ILE A 71 -15.07 -5.45 4.91
CA ILE A 71 -13.78 -5.42 5.62
C ILE A 71 -12.90 -6.65 5.31
N PRO A 72 -13.40 -7.90 5.28
CA PRO A 72 -12.56 -9.06 4.96
C PRO A 72 -11.89 -8.95 3.60
N ALA A 73 -12.65 -8.64 2.55
CA ALA A 73 -12.12 -8.47 1.20
C ALA A 73 -11.12 -7.29 1.13
N THR A 74 -11.48 -6.17 1.77
CA THR A 74 -10.65 -4.95 1.82
C THR A 74 -9.29 -5.23 2.48
N ASN A 75 -9.26 -5.97 3.59
CA ASN A 75 -8.02 -6.35 4.26
C ASN A 75 -7.19 -7.31 3.41
N TYR A 76 -7.83 -8.31 2.79
CA TYR A 76 -7.15 -9.29 1.95
C TYR A 76 -6.48 -8.64 0.72
N VAL A 77 -7.16 -7.68 0.07
CA VAL A 77 -6.57 -6.88 -1.02
C VAL A 77 -5.45 -5.97 -0.51
N SER A 78 -5.60 -5.37 0.67
CA SER A 78 -4.55 -4.55 1.26
C SER A 78 -3.28 -5.35 1.56
N GLU A 79 -3.41 -6.61 1.99
CA GLU A 79 -2.27 -7.52 2.17
C GLU A 79 -1.67 -7.90 0.83
N ALA A 80 -2.49 -8.22 -0.18
CA ALA A 80 -2.01 -8.53 -1.52
C ALA A 80 -1.15 -7.40 -2.11
N LEU A 81 -1.56 -6.14 -1.92
CA LEU A 81 -0.77 -4.98 -2.34
C LEU A 81 0.54 -4.82 -1.57
N ARG A 82 0.60 -5.23 -0.30
CA ARG A 82 1.83 -5.18 0.52
C ARG A 82 2.81 -6.28 0.15
N ASP A 83 2.30 -7.46 -0.20
CA ASP A 83 3.11 -8.62 -0.52
C ASP A 83 3.68 -8.54 -1.95
N ASN A 84 3.04 -7.78 -2.84
CA ASN A 84 3.36 -7.72 -4.27
C ASN A 84 3.91 -6.35 -4.70
N VAL A 85 4.88 -5.79 -3.97
CA VAL A 85 5.43 -4.42 -4.18
C VAL A 85 5.97 -4.16 -5.59
N ASP A 86 6.44 -5.19 -6.27
CA ASP A 86 7.04 -5.13 -7.60
C ASP A 86 6.06 -5.59 -8.71
N ALA A 87 4.80 -5.85 -8.39
CA ALA A 87 3.78 -6.11 -9.42
C ALA A 87 3.67 -4.92 -10.41
N ASP A 88 3.12 -5.19 -11.59
CA ASP A 88 2.95 -4.21 -12.66
C ASP A 88 2.35 -2.90 -12.11
N PRO A 89 3.00 -1.74 -12.36
CA PRO A 89 2.58 -0.48 -11.76
C PRO A 89 1.14 -0.09 -12.09
N LYS A 90 0.66 -0.39 -13.30
CA LYS A 90 -0.72 -0.05 -13.71
C LYS A 90 -1.73 -0.95 -13.01
N VAL A 91 -1.42 -2.23 -12.87
CA VAL A 91 -2.25 -3.15 -12.08
C VAL A 91 -2.30 -2.70 -10.63
N ARG A 92 -1.15 -2.40 -10.03
CA ARG A 92 -1.08 -1.89 -8.65
C ARG A 92 -1.91 -0.62 -8.46
N GLU A 93 -1.77 0.36 -9.34
CA GLU A 93 -2.52 1.61 -9.29
C GLU A 93 -4.04 1.36 -9.36
N ALA A 94 -4.48 0.50 -10.28
CA ALA A 94 -5.91 0.16 -10.40
C ALA A 94 -6.44 -0.50 -9.11
N VAL A 95 -5.69 -1.46 -8.54
CA VAL A 95 -6.08 -2.17 -7.32
C VAL A 95 -6.05 -1.24 -6.10
N GLU A 96 -5.08 -0.31 -6.01
CA GLU A 96 -5.01 0.69 -4.95
C GLU A 96 -6.23 1.62 -4.96
N GLU A 97 -6.67 2.04 -6.14
CA GLU A 97 -7.86 2.89 -6.31
C GLU A 97 -9.15 2.14 -5.99
N SER A 98 -9.33 0.92 -6.49
CA SER A 98 -10.46 0.07 -6.12
C SER A 98 -10.50 -0.14 -4.60
N LEU A 99 -9.36 -0.51 -3.99
CA LEU A 99 -9.26 -0.70 -2.54
C LEU A 99 -9.62 0.58 -1.75
N ARG A 100 -9.23 1.76 -2.24
CA ARG A 100 -9.61 3.04 -1.62
C ARG A 100 -11.13 3.20 -1.60
N LEU A 101 -11.82 2.87 -2.70
CA LEU A 101 -13.27 2.94 -2.81
C LEU A 101 -13.97 1.85 -1.99
N MET A 102 -13.42 0.63 -1.92
CA MET A 102 -13.90 -0.43 -1.02
C MET A 102 -13.85 -0.01 0.45
N ARG A 103 -12.77 0.66 0.88
CA ARG A 103 -12.67 1.25 2.23
C ARG A 103 -13.71 2.35 2.46
N GLN A 104 -13.96 3.20 1.47
CA GLN A 104 -15.00 4.23 1.56
C GLN A 104 -16.40 3.61 1.68
N HIS A 105 -16.68 2.55 0.92
CA HIS A 105 -17.93 1.79 1.03
C HIS A 105 -18.08 1.19 2.44
N SER A 106 -17.03 0.53 2.94
CA SER A 106 -16.99 -0.03 4.30
C SER A 106 -17.27 1.04 5.37
N ALA A 107 -16.68 2.23 5.23
CA ALA A 107 -16.90 3.34 6.14
C ALA A 107 -18.33 3.89 6.06
N ALA A 108 -18.92 4.00 4.87
CA ALA A 108 -20.33 4.39 4.69
C ALA A 108 -21.29 3.39 5.36
N LEU A 109 -21.00 2.09 5.26
CA LEU A 109 -21.78 1.00 5.87
C LEU A 109 -21.55 0.84 7.38
N SER A 110 -20.62 1.60 7.98
CA SER A 110 -20.42 1.57 9.44
C SER A 110 -21.51 2.31 10.21
N HIS A 111 -22.19 3.26 9.57
CA HIS A 111 -23.15 4.17 10.19
C HIS A 111 -22.64 4.93 11.42
N GLU A 112 -21.31 5.04 11.56
CA GLU A 112 -20.69 5.77 12.67
C GLU A 112 -20.96 7.27 12.56
N GLN A 113 -21.05 7.95 13.70
CA GLN A 113 -21.28 9.39 13.71
C GLN A 113 -19.99 10.15 13.40
N VAL A 114 -20.13 11.26 12.65
CA VAL A 114 -19.04 12.20 12.47
C VAL A 114 -18.64 12.80 13.83
N ARG A 115 -17.44 12.47 14.31
CA ARG A 115 -16.91 12.95 15.59
C ARG A 115 -15.38 12.95 15.60
N GLY A 116 -14.79 14.13 15.80
CA GLY A 116 -13.33 14.28 15.86
C GLY A 116 -12.67 13.81 14.55
N ALA A 117 -11.70 12.90 14.64
CA ALA A 117 -11.02 12.31 13.48
C ALA A 117 -11.85 11.21 12.76
N VAL A 118 -12.97 10.77 13.35
CA VAL A 118 -13.88 9.81 12.74
C VAL A 118 -14.80 10.58 11.79
N GLN A 119 -14.51 10.45 10.49
CA GLN A 119 -15.16 11.20 9.40
C GLN A 119 -15.60 10.22 8.30
N PRO A 120 -16.56 9.31 8.56
CA PRO A 120 -17.08 8.43 7.53
C PRO A 120 -17.78 9.25 6.43
N PRO A 121 -17.75 8.81 5.17
CA PRO A 121 -18.44 9.49 4.10
C PRO A 121 -19.96 9.46 4.33
N ASN A 122 -20.63 10.59 4.08
CA ASN A 122 -22.08 10.74 4.29
C ASN A 122 -22.92 9.88 3.33
N SER A 123 -22.35 9.45 2.21
CA SER A 123 -22.96 8.55 1.24
C SER A 123 -21.89 7.81 0.44
N PHE A 124 -22.28 6.67 -0.12
CA PHE A 124 -21.47 5.92 -1.07
C PHE A 124 -22.10 6.01 -2.47
N ASN A 125 -21.27 6.25 -3.49
CA ASN A 125 -21.69 6.17 -4.89
C ASN A 125 -21.06 4.93 -5.52
N ALA A 126 -21.91 4.00 -5.95
CA ALA A 126 -21.46 2.74 -6.54
C ALA A 126 -20.83 2.91 -7.93
N ALA A 127 -21.23 3.91 -8.73
CA ALA A 127 -20.76 4.02 -10.10
C ALA A 127 -19.23 4.23 -10.23
N PRO A 128 -18.58 5.13 -9.46
CA PRO A 128 -17.12 5.23 -9.45
C PRO A 128 -16.40 3.98 -8.94
N ALA A 129 -17.01 3.27 -7.99
CA ALA A 129 -16.44 2.03 -7.44
C ALA A 129 -16.46 0.91 -8.47
N ASN A 130 -17.61 0.67 -9.10
CA ASN A 130 -17.73 -0.31 -10.19
C ASN A 130 -16.76 0.02 -11.34
N GLN A 131 -16.64 1.30 -11.70
CA GLN A 131 -15.68 1.71 -12.73
C GLN A 131 -14.22 1.47 -12.31
N ALA A 132 -13.90 1.57 -11.02
CA ALA A 132 -12.56 1.23 -10.53
C ALA A 132 -12.31 -0.28 -10.56
N ASP A 133 -13.31 -1.08 -10.20
CA ASP A 133 -13.24 -2.53 -10.28
C ASP A 133 -13.08 -3.00 -11.73
N ASP A 134 -13.82 -2.41 -12.67
CA ASP A 134 -13.66 -2.65 -14.12
C ASP A 134 -12.22 -2.36 -14.57
N ARG A 135 -11.61 -1.25 -14.11
CA ARG A 135 -10.20 -0.94 -14.42
C ARG A 135 -9.23 -1.98 -13.86
N VAL A 136 -9.52 -2.58 -12.71
CA VAL A 136 -8.69 -3.69 -12.19
C VAL A 136 -8.80 -4.90 -13.12
N TRP A 137 -10.01 -5.26 -13.53
CA TRP A 137 -10.21 -6.38 -14.46
C TRP A 137 -9.51 -6.16 -15.79
N ASP A 138 -9.67 -4.99 -16.39
CA ASP A 138 -9.01 -4.60 -17.63
C ASP A 138 -7.49 -4.68 -17.50
N ALA A 139 -6.92 -4.13 -16.42
CA ALA A 139 -5.48 -4.17 -16.17
C ALA A 139 -4.96 -5.61 -15.95
N CYS A 140 -5.68 -6.41 -15.18
CA CYS A 140 -5.32 -7.80 -14.90
C CYS A 140 -5.40 -8.69 -16.14
N TYR A 141 -6.40 -8.51 -17.01
CA TYR A 141 -6.49 -9.24 -18.27
C TYR A 141 -5.39 -8.81 -19.24
N ALA A 142 -5.14 -7.52 -19.38
CA ALA A 142 -4.08 -7.00 -20.24
C ALA A 142 -2.67 -7.45 -19.80
N ALA A 143 -2.44 -7.67 -18.49
CA ALA A 143 -1.16 -8.16 -17.98
C ALA A 143 -0.95 -9.68 -18.18
N GLY A 144 -2.00 -10.42 -18.53
CA GLY A 144 -1.96 -11.87 -18.79
C GLY A 144 -1.75 -12.24 -20.26
N GLU A 145 -1.97 -11.30 -21.18
CA GLU A 145 -1.75 -11.41 -22.63
C GLU A 145 -0.28 -11.16 -23.01
#